data_AF-A0AAU3MUZ0-F1
#
_entry.id   AF-A0AAU3MUZ0-F1
#
_cell.length_a   1.000
_cell.length_b   1.000
_cell.length_c   1.000
_cell.angle_alpha   90.00
_cell.angle_beta   90.00
_cell.angle_gamma   90.00
#
_symmetry.space_group_name_H-M   'P 1'
#
loop_
_entity.id
_entity.type
_entity.pdbx_description
1 polymer ?
#
loop_
_entity_poly.entity_id
_entity_poly.type
_entity_poly.pdbx_seq_one_letter_code
_entity_poly.pdbx_strand_id
1 'polypeptide(L)'
;MTDYDTYGTSSHTASELVRLVGGRLGLAFTEHDSYFRGIYHRADSPHGQIEIQPNPIPGDDDEDDLYATEHPTVQVLLLTTTPAPIPALRAQLDTVEGLVHLKNESW
;
A
#
# COMPACT_ATOMS: atom_id res chain seq x y z
N MET A 1 -17.00 -10.01 -5.49
CA MET A 1 -15.78 -10.00 -6.29
C MET A 1 -14.90 -8.96 -5.63
N THR A 2 -13.86 -9.40 -4.93
CA THR A 2 -13.00 -8.50 -4.16
C THR A 2 -12.08 -7.76 -5.13
N ASP A 3 -11.95 -6.47 -4.94
CA ASP A 3 -11.12 -5.58 -5.76
C ASP A 3 -9.88 -5.17 -4.96
N TYR A 4 -8.74 -5.31 -5.62
CA TYR A 4 -7.41 -5.04 -5.09
C TYR A 4 -6.77 -3.92 -5.90
N ASP A 5 -6.23 -2.93 -5.20
CA ASP A 5 -5.37 -1.92 -5.83
C ASP A 5 -4.00 -1.89 -5.17
N THR A 6 -2.98 -1.78 -6.01
CA THR A 6 -1.60 -1.58 -5.60
C THR A 6 -1.14 -0.20 -6.02
N TYR A 7 -0.58 0.53 -5.07
CA TYR A 7 0.09 1.80 -5.28
C TYR A 7 1.52 1.71 -4.77
N GLY A 8 2.40 2.57 -5.26
CA GLY A 8 3.75 2.67 -4.75
C GLY A 8 4.29 4.08 -4.77
N THR A 9 5.33 4.29 -3.95
CA THR A 9 6.06 5.55 -3.87
C THR A 9 7.55 5.32 -3.64
N SER A 10 8.35 6.21 -4.22
CA SER A 10 9.77 6.36 -3.98
C SER A 10 10.10 7.61 -3.15
N SER A 11 9.09 8.44 -2.88
CA SER A 11 9.25 9.77 -2.30
C SER A 11 8.91 9.83 -0.81
N HIS A 12 8.24 8.79 -0.28
CA HIS A 12 7.84 8.71 1.11
C HIS A 12 8.34 7.42 1.74
N THR A 13 8.72 7.51 3.01
CA THR A 13 8.88 6.34 3.88
C THR A 13 7.51 5.76 4.25
N ALA A 14 7.47 4.52 4.76
CA ALA A 14 6.22 3.89 5.21
C ALA A 14 5.51 4.74 6.27
N SER A 15 6.26 5.27 7.25
CA SER A 15 5.73 6.13 8.31
C SER A 15 5.18 7.46 7.81
N GLU A 16 5.82 8.08 6.81
CA GLU A 16 5.29 9.29 6.17
C GLU A 16 4.00 9.00 5.41
N LEU A 17 3.98 7.91 4.64
CA LEU A 17 2.80 7.52 3.88
C LEU A 17 1.63 7.19 4.82
N VAL A 18 1.88 6.51 5.95
CA VAL A 18 0.88 6.28 7.01
C VAL A 18 0.27 7.58 7.51
N ARG A 19 1.08 8.61 7.76
CA ARG A 19 0.58 9.92 8.23
C ARG A 19 -0.23 10.64 7.16
N LEU A 20 0.24 10.63 5.91
CA LEU A 20 -0.43 11.29 4.79
C LEU A 20 -1.77 10.63 4.47
N VAL A 21 -1.78 9.32 4.30
CA VAL A 21 -2.97 8.53 3.97
C VAL A 21 -3.93 8.52 5.16
N GLY A 22 -3.44 8.33 6.38
CA GLY A 22 -4.26 8.38 7.59
C GLY A 22 -4.95 9.73 7.76
N GLY A 23 -4.22 10.84 7.57
CA GLY A 23 -4.79 12.18 7.62
C GLY A 23 -5.79 12.46 6.49
N ARG A 24 -5.53 11.93 5.29
CA ARG A 24 -6.41 12.11 4.12
C ARG A 24 -7.71 11.35 4.23
N LEU A 25 -7.66 10.12 4.72
CA LEU A 25 -8.80 9.20 4.80
C LEU A 25 -9.49 9.22 6.17
N GLY A 26 -8.91 9.90 7.17
CA GLY A 26 -9.39 9.87 8.54
C GLY A 26 -9.23 8.50 9.20
N LEU A 27 -8.19 7.76 8.82
CA LEU A 27 -7.92 6.40 9.29
C LEU A 27 -6.73 6.38 10.24
N ALA A 28 -6.82 5.53 11.26
CA ALA A 28 -5.71 5.21 12.15
C ALA A 28 -5.09 3.88 11.73
N PHE A 29 -3.81 3.91 11.39
CA PHE A 29 -3.05 2.69 11.09
C PHE A 29 -2.47 2.09 12.37
N THR A 30 -2.50 0.77 12.46
CA THR A 30 -1.83 -0.03 13.49
C THR A 30 -0.60 -0.69 12.89
N GLU A 31 0.52 -0.64 13.60
CA GLU A 31 1.75 -1.33 13.21
C GLU A 31 1.65 -2.83 13.53
N HIS A 32 2.17 -3.64 12.61
CA HIS A 32 2.25 -5.09 12.72
C HIS A 32 3.64 -5.54 12.30
N ASP A 33 4.16 -6.58 12.96
CA ASP A 33 5.42 -7.22 12.62
C ASP A 33 5.15 -8.62 12.07
N SER A 34 5.70 -8.92 10.90
CA SER A 34 5.58 -10.19 10.20
C SER A 34 6.94 -10.74 9.86
N TYR A 35 7.17 -12.01 10.17
CA TYR A 35 8.40 -12.71 9.81
C TYR A 35 8.71 -12.66 8.30
N PHE A 36 7.68 -12.57 7.45
CA PHE A 36 7.82 -12.58 6.00
C PHE A 36 7.76 -11.20 5.35
N ARG A 37 7.26 -10.16 6.04
CA ARG A 37 7.06 -8.81 5.47
C ARG A 37 7.86 -7.74 6.22
N GLY A 38 8.45 -8.09 7.35
CA GLY A 38 8.89 -7.13 8.35
C GLY A 38 7.73 -6.31 8.92
N ILE A 39 8.04 -5.07 9.26
CA ILE A 39 7.07 -4.11 9.80
C ILE A 39 6.16 -3.61 8.66
N TYR A 40 4.85 -3.69 8.87
CA TYR A 40 3.84 -3.11 8.01
C TYR A 40 2.75 -2.44 8.85
N HIS A 41 1.97 -1.58 8.21
CA HIS A 41 0.92 -0.83 8.87
C HIS A 41 -0.42 -1.16 8.23
N ARG A 42 -1.45 -1.38 9.03
CA ARG A 42 -2.78 -1.75 8.56
C ARG A 42 -3.85 -0.85 9.17
N ALA A 43 -4.81 -0.43 8.35
CA ALA A 43 -6.03 0.22 8.77
C ALA A 43 -7.24 -0.49 8.15
N ASP A 44 -8.25 -0.74 8.97
CA ASP A 44 -9.55 -1.20 8.49
C ASP A 44 -10.49 0.01 8.32
N SER A 45 -11.27 0.00 7.25
CA SER A 45 -12.27 1.01 6.92
C SER A 45 -13.63 0.32 6.70
N PRO A 46 -14.76 1.07 6.72
CA PRO A 46 -16.07 0.51 6.36
C PRO A 46 -16.13 -0.09 4.94
N HIS A 47 -15.15 0.27 4.12
CA HIS A 47 -15.08 0.01 2.69
C HIS A 47 -14.09 -1.08 2.33
N GLY A 48 -13.33 -1.59 3.29
CA GLY A 48 -12.26 -2.54 3.06
C GLY A 48 -11.05 -2.25 3.93
N GLN A 49 -9.90 -2.72 3.50
CA GLN A 49 -8.65 -2.65 4.24
C GLN A 49 -7.57 -1.94 3.43
N ILE A 50 -6.69 -1.25 4.14
CA ILE A 50 -5.52 -0.59 3.57
C ILE A 50 -4.30 -1.05 4.35
N GLU A 51 -3.28 -1.50 3.63
CA GLU A 51 -1.97 -1.87 4.17
C GLU A 51 -0.87 -1.02 3.54
N ILE A 52 0.12 -0.63 4.34
CA ILE A 52 1.32 0.10 3.90
C ILE A 52 2.54 -0.68 4.37
N GLN A 53 3.46 -0.96 3.45
CA GLN A 53 4.64 -1.77 3.73
C GLN A 53 5.85 -1.32 2.90
N PRO A 54 7.08 -1.60 3.34
CA PRO A 54 8.24 -1.58 2.46
C PRO A 54 8.03 -2.49 1.24
N ASN A 55 8.51 -2.07 0.08
CA ASN A 55 8.54 -2.88 -1.13
C ASN A 55 9.58 -4.02 -1.03
N PRO A 56 10.84 -3.76 -0.60
CA PRO A 56 11.77 -4.85 -0.30
C PRO A 56 11.45 -5.50 1.06
N ILE A 57 11.41 -6.83 1.08
CA ILE A 57 11.29 -7.60 2.32
C ILE A 57 12.64 -7.56 3.05
N PRO A 58 12.69 -7.20 4.35
CA PRO A 58 13.94 -7.27 5.10
C PRO A 58 14.48 -8.71 5.19
N GLY A 59 15.67 -8.96 4.64
CA GLY A 59 16.35 -10.26 4.68
C GLY A 59 16.29 -11.07 3.37
N ASP A 60 15.68 -10.53 2.33
CA ASP A 60 15.74 -11.06 0.97
C ASP A 60 16.85 -10.32 0.22
N ASP A 61 18.00 -10.98 0.01
CA ASP A 61 19.15 -10.45 -0.75
C ASP A 61 18.81 -10.43 -2.27
N ASP A 62 17.74 -9.73 -2.64
CA ASP A 62 17.21 -9.67 -4.00
C ASP A 62 16.88 -11.06 -4.61
N GLU A 63 16.62 -12.11 -3.80
CA GLU A 63 16.40 -13.48 -4.29
C GLU A 63 14.95 -13.76 -4.72
N ASP A 64 13.96 -12.99 -4.28
CA ASP A 64 12.57 -13.14 -4.76
C ASP A 64 12.08 -11.92 -5.57
N ASP A 65 12.16 -12.10 -6.89
CA ASP A 65 11.39 -11.44 -7.97
C ASP A 65 9.84 -11.45 -7.77
N LEU A 66 9.31 -11.68 -6.56
CA LEU A 66 7.89 -11.90 -6.27
C LEU A 66 6.97 -10.71 -6.60
N TYR A 67 7.52 -9.54 -6.94
CA TYR A 67 6.78 -8.35 -7.41
C TYR A 67 7.33 -7.74 -8.72
N ALA A 68 8.05 -8.50 -9.55
CA ALA A 68 8.76 -7.95 -10.72
C ALA A 68 7.86 -7.23 -11.76
N THR A 69 8.04 -5.90 -11.85
CA THR A 69 8.07 -4.97 -13.03
C THR A 69 7.80 -3.52 -12.57
N GLU A 70 7.20 -3.36 -11.39
CA GLU A 70 6.84 -2.05 -10.84
C GLU A 70 8.09 -1.37 -10.28
N HIS A 71 8.71 -0.53 -11.12
CA HIS A 71 9.83 0.37 -10.89
C HIS A 71 10.78 -0.01 -9.73
N PRO A 72 12.06 -0.36 -9.99
CA PRO A 72 13.06 -0.61 -8.92
C PRO A 72 13.32 0.58 -7.99
N THR A 73 12.69 1.73 -8.24
CA THR A 73 12.71 2.91 -7.38
C THR A 73 11.58 2.94 -6.34
N VAL A 74 10.55 2.10 -6.43
CA VAL A 74 9.44 2.04 -5.47
C VAL A 74 9.95 1.38 -4.19
N GLN A 75 9.95 2.15 -3.10
CA GLN A 75 10.46 1.70 -1.80
C GLN A 75 9.34 1.31 -0.85
N VAL A 76 8.13 1.81 -1.07
CA VAL A 76 6.96 1.60 -0.22
C VAL A 76 5.75 1.31 -1.09
N LEU A 77 5.01 0.27 -0.71
CA LEU A 77 3.74 -0.12 -1.31
C LEU A 77 2.56 0.27 -0.41
N LEU A 78 1.45 0.61 -1.04
CA LEU A 78 0.13 0.71 -0.43
C LEU A 78 -0.81 -0.24 -1.16
N LEU A 79 -1.42 -1.14 -0.40
CA LEU A 79 -2.36 -2.14 -0.89
C LEU A 79 -3.75 -1.84 -0.37
N THR A 80 -4.76 -1.88 -1.23
CA THR A 80 -6.15 -1.84 -0.80
C THR A 80 -6.85 -3.14 -1.14
N THR A 81 -7.72 -3.60 -0.24
CA THR A 81 -8.60 -4.74 -0.46
C THR A 81 -10.02 -4.31 -0.16
N THR A 82 -10.89 -4.27 -1.18
CA THR A 82 -12.27 -3.79 -1.06
C THR A 82 -13.27 -4.81 -1.59
N PRO A 83 -14.49 -4.95 -1.05
CA PRO A 83 -15.46 -5.93 -1.54
C PRO A 83 -16.01 -5.66 -2.96
N ALA A 84 -15.80 -4.45 -3.47
CA ALA A 84 -16.14 -3.97 -4.81
C ALA A 84 -15.33 -2.69 -5.09
N PRO A 85 -15.06 -2.33 -6.35
CA PRO A 85 -14.30 -1.13 -6.68
C PRO A 85 -14.90 0.13 -6.07
N ILE A 86 -14.05 0.99 -5.50
CA ILE A 86 -14.45 2.22 -4.81
C ILE A 86 -13.75 3.42 -5.46
N PRO A 87 -14.33 4.01 -6.53
CA PRO A 87 -13.71 5.12 -7.26
C PRO A 87 -13.36 6.32 -6.38
N ALA A 88 -14.16 6.57 -5.34
CA ALA A 88 -13.89 7.65 -4.39
C ALA A 88 -12.60 7.42 -3.57
N LEU A 89 -12.32 6.16 -3.19
CA LEU A 89 -11.09 5.80 -2.48
C LEU A 89 -9.88 5.99 -3.40
N ARG A 90 -9.96 5.49 -4.64
CA ARG A 90 -8.91 5.69 -5.66
C ARG A 90 -8.64 7.17 -5.89
N ALA A 91 -9.68 7.97 -6.12
CA ALA A 91 -9.52 9.42 -6.30
C ALA A 91 -8.90 10.13 -5.09
N GLN A 92 -9.15 9.66 -3.86
CA GLN A 92 -8.48 10.21 -2.67
C GLN A 92 -7.01 9.82 -2.59
N LEU A 93 -6.65 8.58 -2.96
CA LEU A 93 -5.28 8.10 -2.99
C LEU A 93 -4.47 8.75 -4.12
N ASP A 94 -5.06 8.96 -5.29
CA ASP A 94 -4.44 9.63 -6.44
C ASP A 94 -4.07 11.11 -6.15
N THR A 95 -4.64 11.70 -5.10
CA THR A 95 -4.28 13.06 -4.66
C THR A 95 -3.10 13.10 -3.69
N VAL A 96 -2.59 11.95 -3.24
CA VAL A 96 -1.38 11.88 -2.41
C VAL A 96 -0.18 12.09 -3.33
N GLU A 97 0.48 13.24 -3.18
CA GLU A 97 1.66 13.59 -3.98
C GLU A 97 2.72 12.49 -3.90
N GLY A 98 3.24 12.05 -5.06
CA GLY A 98 4.28 11.02 -5.12
C GLY A 98 3.79 9.58 -4.90
N LEU A 99 2.49 9.35 -4.68
CA LEU A 99 1.88 8.02 -4.70
C LEU A 99 1.35 7.72 -6.11
N VAL A 100 1.75 6.59 -6.68
CA VAL A 100 1.40 6.20 -8.05
C VAL A 100 0.57 4.92 -8.02
N HIS A 101 -0.56 4.90 -8.74
CA HIS A 101 -1.34 3.68 -8.94
C HIS A 101 -0.60 2.76 -9.92
N LEU A 102 -0.34 1.53 -9.50
CA LEU A 102 0.49 0.58 -10.25
C LEU A 102 -0.37 -0.49 -10.92
N LYS A 103 -1.33 -1.06 -10.19
CA LYS A 103 -2.14 -2.18 -10.65
C LYS A 103 -3.51 -2.23 -9.97
N ASN A 104 -4.49 -2.77 -10.70
CA ASN A 104 -5.80 -3.15 -10.20
C ASN A 104 -6.11 -4.59 -10.58
N GLU A 105 -6.67 -5.37 -9.64
CA GLU A 105 -7.08 -6.77 -9.85
C GLU A 105 -8.44 -7.01 -9.19
N SER A 106 -9.35 -7.70 -9.88
CA SER A 106 -10.66 -8.06 -9.33
C SER A 106 -10.89 -9.56 -9.40
N TRP A 107 -11.15 -10.22 -8.27
CA TRP A 107 -11.30 -11.68 -8.12
C TRP A 107 -12.66 -12.11 -7.56
#